data_AF-A0A328PES2-F1
#
_entry.id   AF-A0A328PES2-F1
#
_cell.length_a   1.000
_cell.length_b   1.000
_cell.length_c   1.000
_cell.angle_alpha   90.00
_cell.angle_beta   90.00
_cell.angle_gamma   90.00
#
_symmetry.space_group_name_H-M   'P 1'
#
loop_
_entity.id
_entity.type
_entity.pdbx_description
1 polymer ?
#
loop_
_entity_poly.entity_id
_entity_poly.type
_entity_poly.pdbx_seq_one_letter_code
_entity_poly.pdbx_strand_id
1 'polypeptide(L)'
;MSQVILRFFKNLKPSNPIILVAFLFYIGGFISYFFIKTFNFGFLTGDFIVYFKSHPITWDYLKIQFIDRLGGVTFNIFISNVLIVFSCIFLGFPIINAVFLNLIGFSGALLNALISRFGFEGLIIYLGLFHLHLEILGALLSIDAFFAFYISLYRSLKAGSVNIFTKELKSGFLPLLFRILIIFLFAAFMEVFWSTWWVYIWTHKYIPWHQFYFKVYNVKFL
;
A
#
# COMPACT_ATOMS: atom_id res chain seq x y z
N MET A 1 -20.85 3.42 16.31
CA MET A 1 -19.91 2.64 15.47
C MET A 1 -20.09 1.16 15.83
N SER A 2 -20.48 0.29 14.91
CA SER A 2 -20.93 -1.08 15.25
C SER A 2 -19.80 -1.90 15.88
N GLN A 3 -20.12 -2.78 16.83
CA GLN A 3 -19.15 -3.67 17.48
C GLN A 3 -18.35 -4.52 16.46
N VAL A 4 -18.93 -4.77 15.29
CA VAL A 4 -18.30 -5.49 14.17
C VAL A 4 -17.12 -4.71 13.60
N ILE A 5 -17.30 -3.40 13.36
CA ILE A 5 -16.25 -2.52 12.84
C ILE A 5 -15.10 -2.40 13.85
N LEU A 6 -15.42 -2.23 15.14
CA LEU A 6 -14.41 -2.19 16.21
C LEU A 6 -13.62 -3.51 16.33
N ARG A 7 -14.29 -4.65 16.18
CA ARG A 7 -13.63 -5.98 16.15
C ARG A 7 -12.77 -6.16 14.90
N PHE A 8 -13.18 -5.61 13.76
CA PHE A 8 -12.37 -5.62 12.53
C PHE A 8 -11.03 -4.91 12.78
N PHE A 9 -11.06 -3.64 13.21
CA PHE A 9 -9.84 -2.86 13.45
C PHE A 9 -8.94 -3.42 14.56
N LYS A 10 -9.53 -3.93 15.66
CA LYS A 10 -8.74 -4.56 16.75
C LYS A 10 -7.92 -5.77 16.28
N ASN A 11 -8.39 -6.46 15.25
CA ASN A 11 -7.73 -7.65 14.71
C ASN A 11 -6.86 -7.36 13.48
N LEU A 12 -6.51 -6.09 13.23
CA LEU A 12 -5.58 -5.68 12.17
C LEU A 12 -4.14 -5.48 12.65
N LYS A 13 -3.85 -5.73 13.93
CA LYS A 13 -2.50 -5.56 14.46
C LYS A 13 -1.60 -6.73 14.01
N PRO A 14 -0.51 -6.49 13.27
CA PRO A 14 0.46 -7.54 12.96
C PRO A 14 1.17 -8.05 14.22
N SER A 15 1.79 -9.22 14.17
CA SER A 15 2.52 -9.75 15.32
C SER A 15 3.72 -8.87 15.70
N ASN A 16 3.99 -8.75 17.01
CA ASN A 16 5.06 -7.88 17.53
C ASN A 16 6.45 -8.17 16.91
N PRO A 17 6.87 -9.43 16.67
CA PRO A 17 8.15 -9.71 16.02
C PRO A 17 8.24 -9.14 14.60
N ILE A 18 7.15 -9.23 13.82
CA ILE A 18 7.09 -8.69 12.46
C ILE A 18 7.19 -7.16 12.49
N ILE A 19 6.50 -6.51 13.43
CA ILE A 19 6.57 -5.06 13.64
C ILE A 19 8.01 -4.63 13.96
N LEU A 20 8.71 -5.37 14.82
CA LEU A 20 10.09 -5.05 15.18
C LEU A 20 11.02 -5.14 13.96
N VAL A 21 10.92 -6.22 13.17
CA VAL A 21 11.72 -6.37 11.94
C VAL A 21 11.39 -5.26 10.94
N ALA A 22 10.11 -4.97 10.72
CA ALA A 22 9.66 -3.87 9.89
C ALA A 22 10.28 -2.53 10.31
N PHE A 23 10.29 -2.23 11.61
CA PHE A 23 10.88 -1.01 12.13
C PHE A 23 12.38 -0.92 11.83
N LEU A 24 13.13 -2.02 11.95
CA LEU A 24 14.56 -2.05 11.60
C LEU A 24 14.80 -1.74 10.13
N PHE A 25 14.02 -2.34 9.22
CA PHE A 25 14.13 -2.05 7.79
C PHE A 25 13.71 -0.63 7.44
N TYR A 26 12.70 -0.09 8.13
CA TYR A 26 12.25 1.29 7.96
C TYR A 26 13.35 2.29 8.34
N ILE A 27 13.94 2.13 9.53
CA ILE A 27 15.06 2.95 9.99
C ILE A 27 16.28 2.75 9.08
N GLY A 28 16.55 1.50 8.68
CA GLY A 28 17.60 1.17 7.72
C GLY A 28 17.44 1.94 6.41
N GLY A 29 16.25 1.94 5.81
CA GLY A 29 15.94 2.70 4.59
C GLY A 29 16.04 4.21 4.76
N PHE A 30 15.56 4.73 5.90
CA PHE A 30 15.67 6.15 6.24
C PHE A 30 17.14 6.60 6.33
N ILE A 31 17.98 5.84 7.03
CA ILE A 31 19.40 6.15 7.19
C ILE A 31 20.16 5.90 5.87
N SER A 32 19.91 4.79 5.18
CA SER A 32 20.65 4.45 3.96
C SER A 32 20.44 5.50 2.88
N TYR A 33 19.24 6.07 2.75
CA TYR A 33 18.95 7.09 1.75
C TYR A 33 19.72 8.40 1.98
N PHE A 34 20.06 8.70 3.24
CA PHE A 34 20.92 9.84 3.57
C PHE A 34 22.31 9.74 2.89
N PHE A 35 22.82 8.51 2.76
CA PHE A 35 24.15 8.25 2.18
C PHE A 35 24.10 7.82 0.71
N ILE A 36 23.12 6.99 0.35
CA ILE A 36 23.05 6.26 -0.92
C ILE A 36 21.65 6.46 -1.48
N LYS A 37 21.47 7.55 -2.26
CA LYS A 37 20.20 7.97 -2.88
C LYS A 37 19.75 7.01 -4.00
N THR A 38 19.41 5.78 -3.61
CA THR A 38 19.23 4.63 -4.52
C THR A 38 17.77 4.35 -4.88
N PHE A 39 16.82 5.02 -4.24
CA PHE A 39 15.40 4.86 -4.53
C PHE A 39 14.90 5.95 -5.48
N ASN A 40 14.05 5.54 -6.44
CA ASN A 40 13.27 6.44 -7.26
C ASN A 40 11.85 6.51 -6.69
N PHE A 41 11.42 7.71 -6.27
CA PHE A 41 10.13 7.93 -5.62
C PHE A 41 9.04 8.41 -6.59
N GLY A 42 9.38 8.67 -7.85
CA GLY A 42 8.44 9.15 -8.87
C GLY A 42 7.62 10.35 -8.40
N PHE A 43 6.29 10.26 -8.48
CA PHE A 43 5.43 11.37 -8.07
C PHE A 43 5.47 11.66 -6.56
N LEU A 44 5.90 10.71 -5.72
CA LEU A 44 5.81 10.84 -4.26
C LEU A 44 6.71 11.94 -3.70
N THR A 45 7.72 12.36 -4.44
CA THR A 45 8.60 13.51 -4.13
C THR A 45 8.21 14.80 -4.86
N GLY A 46 7.06 14.83 -5.54
CA GLY A 46 6.63 15.98 -6.32
C GLY A 46 7.32 16.12 -7.67
N ASP A 47 7.99 15.08 -8.18
CA ASP A 47 8.73 15.14 -9.45
C ASP A 47 7.81 14.90 -10.65
N PHE A 48 6.81 15.76 -10.80
CA PHE A 48 5.85 15.70 -11.89
C PHE A 48 5.20 17.05 -12.18
N ILE A 49 4.90 17.31 -13.45
CA ILE A 49 4.15 18.47 -13.92
C ILE A 49 2.77 18.01 -14.39
N VAL A 50 1.73 18.67 -13.88
CA VAL A 50 0.33 18.40 -14.24
C VAL A 50 -0.20 19.50 -15.15
N TYR A 51 -0.81 19.10 -16.26
CA TYR A 51 -1.45 20.02 -17.20
C TYR A 51 -2.96 19.93 -17.09
N PHE A 52 -3.59 21.11 -16.93
CA PHE A 52 -5.05 21.24 -16.77
C PHE A 52 -5.69 21.83 -18.01
N LYS A 53 -6.82 21.24 -18.42
CA LYS A 53 -7.69 21.76 -19.48
C LYS A 53 -9.14 21.44 -19.13
N SER A 54 -10.01 22.44 -19.25
CA SER A 54 -11.44 22.24 -19.01
C SER A 54 -12.03 21.39 -20.13
N HIS A 55 -12.81 20.38 -19.76
CA HIS A 55 -13.57 19.53 -20.68
C HIS A 55 -15.06 19.59 -20.31
N PRO A 56 -15.97 19.50 -21.29
CA PRO A 56 -17.39 19.29 -20.99
C PRO A 56 -17.56 18.00 -20.20
N ILE A 57 -18.20 18.08 -19.02
CA ILE A 57 -18.47 16.90 -18.20
C ILE A 57 -19.72 16.20 -18.76
N THR A 58 -19.49 15.19 -19.59
CA THR A 58 -20.53 14.29 -20.11
C THR A 58 -20.47 12.94 -19.41
N TRP A 59 -21.52 12.13 -19.54
CA TRP A 59 -21.50 10.76 -19.03
C TRP A 59 -20.35 9.93 -19.65
N ASP A 60 -20.12 10.08 -20.96
CA ASP A 60 -19.01 9.40 -21.64
C ASP A 60 -17.66 9.85 -21.10
N TYR A 61 -17.49 11.14 -20.81
CA TYR A 61 -16.28 11.65 -20.18
C TYR A 61 -16.05 11.02 -18.80
N LEU A 62 -17.10 10.98 -17.96
CA LEU A 62 -17.03 10.37 -16.63
C LEU A 62 -16.66 8.89 -16.70
N LYS A 63 -17.27 8.14 -17.63
CA LYS A 63 -16.96 6.74 -17.86
C LYS A 63 -15.49 6.55 -18.27
N ILE A 64 -15.04 7.25 -19.31
CA ILE A 64 -13.67 7.11 -19.83
C ILE A 64 -12.64 7.49 -18.75
N GLN A 65 -12.88 8.58 -18.02
CA GLN A 65 -11.93 9.09 -17.05
C GLN A 65 -11.91 8.27 -15.75
N PHE A 66 -13.07 8.02 -15.13
CA PHE A 66 -13.12 7.42 -13.79
C PHE A 66 -13.20 5.89 -13.82
N ILE A 67 -13.85 5.31 -14.83
CA ILE A 67 -14.00 3.86 -14.93
C ILE A 67 -12.83 3.29 -15.74
N ASP A 68 -12.71 3.69 -17.00
CA ASP A 68 -11.78 3.02 -17.92
C ASP A 68 -10.32 3.35 -17.59
N ARG A 69 -10.02 4.62 -17.26
CA ARG A 69 -8.66 5.05 -16.90
C ARG A 69 -8.34 4.87 -15.43
N LEU A 70 -8.94 5.68 -14.54
CA LEU A 70 -8.58 5.66 -13.11
C LEU A 70 -8.95 4.33 -12.46
N GLY A 71 -10.16 3.82 -12.75
CA GLY A 71 -10.58 2.49 -12.30
C GLY A 71 -9.69 1.38 -12.84
N GLY A 72 -9.30 1.44 -14.12
CA GLY A 72 -8.33 0.51 -14.72
C GLY A 72 -6.97 0.53 -14.03
N VAL A 73 -6.43 1.71 -13.73
CA VAL A 73 -5.16 1.88 -12.99
C VAL A 73 -5.30 1.33 -11.57
N THR A 74 -6.35 1.70 -10.83
CA THR A 74 -6.63 1.18 -9.49
C THR A 74 -6.73 -0.34 -9.48
N PHE A 75 -7.41 -0.93 -10.46
CA PHE A 75 -7.54 -2.38 -10.57
C PHE A 75 -6.19 -3.06 -10.83
N ASN A 76 -5.37 -2.51 -11.73
CA ASN A 76 -4.04 -3.04 -12.01
C ASN A 76 -3.10 -2.99 -10.80
N ILE A 77 -3.12 -1.88 -10.05
CA ILE A 77 -2.38 -1.75 -8.78
C ILE A 77 -2.86 -2.81 -7.80
N PHE A 78 -4.17 -2.94 -7.62
CA PHE A 78 -4.75 -3.94 -6.74
C PHE A 78 -4.30 -5.36 -7.11
N ILE A 79 -4.44 -5.76 -8.37
CA ILE A 79 -4.03 -7.10 -8.82
C ILE A 79 -2.53 -7.34 -8.65
N SER A 80 -1.69 -6.35 -8.98
CA SER A 80 -0.25 -6.42 -8.77
C SER A 80 0.11 -6.69 -7.30
N ASN A 81 -0.48 -5.90 -6.40
CA ASN A 81 -0.28 -6.07 -4.96
C ASN A 81 -0.79 -7.43 -4.45
N VAL A 82 -1.95 -7.89 -4.93
CA VAL A 82 -2.49 -9.21 -4.59
C VAL A 82 -1.54 -10.32 -5.03
N LEU A 83 -0.98 -10.27 -6.24
CA LEU A 83 -0.04 -11.29 -6.71
C LEU A 83 1.22 -11.36 -5.85
N ILE A 84 1.76 -10.22 -5.42
CA ILE A 84 2.90 -10.15 -4.52
C ILE A 84 2.55 -10.74 -3.15
N VAL A 85 1.39 -10.39 -2.61
CA VAL A 85 0.87 -10.92 -1.32
C VAL A 85 0.73 -12.44 -1.37
N PHE A 86 0.11 -12.98 -2.43
CA PHE A 86 -0.04 -14.42 -2.58
C PHE A 86 1.33 -15.10 -2.69
N SER A 87 2.27 -14.49 -3.41
CA SER A 87 3.64 -15.01 -3.51
C SER A 87 4.35 -14.98 -2.14
N CYS A 88 4.14 -13.93 -1.34
CA CYS A 88 4.67 -13.87 0.03
C CYS A 88 4.08 -14.97 0.92
N ILE A 89 2.77 -15.17 0.85
CA ILE A 89 2.05 -16.15 1.67
C ILE A 89 2.41 -17.60 1.32
N PHE A 90 2.49 -17.93 0.04
CA PHE A 90 2.60 -19.32 -0.41
C PHE A 90 4.03 -19.74 -0.82
N LEU A 91 4.95 -18.79 -1.00
CA LEU A 91 6.32 -19.09 -1.40
C LEU A 91 7.36 -18.55 -0.41
N GLY A 92 7.04 -17.53 0.38
CA GLY A 92 7.89 -16.97 1.45
C GLY A 92 9.12 -16.19 0.96
N PHE A 93 9.77 -16.59 -0.14
CA PHE A 93 10.97 -15.94 -0.66
C PHE A 93 10.81 -14.44 -0.97
N PRO A 94 9.66 -13.93 -1.46
CA PRO A 94 9.54 -12.51 -1.77
C PRO A 94 9.47 -11.62 -0.52
N ILE A 95 9.26 -12.17 0.69
CA ILE A 95 9.06 -11.39 1.91
C ILE A 95 10.24 -10.43 2.16
N ILE A 96 11.48 -10.90 2.02
CA ILE A 96 12.65 -10.05 2.26
C ILE A 96 12.74 -8.92 1.24
N ASN A 97 12.70 -9.26 -0.05
CA ASN A 97 12.92 -8.27 -1.11
C ASN A 97 11.70 -7.35 -1.30
N ALA A 98 10.50 -7.91 -1.49
CA ALA A 98 9.31 -7.15 -1.80
C ALA A 98 8.76 -6.38 -0.59
N VAL A 99 8.69 -7.00 0.59
CA VAL A 99 8.09 -6.36 1.77
C VAL A 99 9.13 -5.55 2.53
N PHE A 100 10.20 -6.18 3.00
CA PHE A 100 11.12 -5.49 3.90
C PHE A 100 12.00 -4.46 3.19
N LEU A 101 12.59 -4.79 2.04
CA LEU A 101 13.45 -3.85 1.30
C LEU A 101 12.62 -2.85 0.47
N ASN A 102 11.82 -3.35 -0.47
CA ASN A 102 11.20 -2.50 -1.51
C ASN A 102 9.95 -1.74 -1.06
N LEU A 103 9.28 -2.17 0.02
CA LEU A 103 8.14 -1.44 0.56
C LEU A 103 8.53 -0.69 1.84
N ILE A 104 9.04 -1.40 2.85
CA ILE A 104 9.31 -0.80 4.16
C ILE A 104 10.58 0.05 4.15
N GLY A 105 11.67 -0.46 3.57
CA GLY A 105 12.89 0.30 3.35
C GLY A 105 12.64 1.52 2.46
N PHE A 106 11.91 1.33 1.35
CA PHE A 106 11.45 2.43 0.49
C PHE A 106 10.68 3.49 1.27
N SER A 107 9.74 3.09 2.14
CA SER A 107 8.94 4.02 2.95
C SER A 107 9.81 4.87 3.88
N GLY A 108 10.82 4.27 4.51
CA GLY A 108 11.79 5.00 5.33
C GLY A 108 12.62 5.97 4.50
N ALA A 109 13.11 5.52 3.35
CA ALA A 109 13.87 6.35 2.40
C ALA A 109 13.03 7.53 1.89
N LEU A 110 11.75 7.30 1.59
CA LEU A 110 10.81 8.32 1.13
C LEU A 110 10.62 9.41 2.19
N LEU A 111 10.45 9.03 3.46
CA LEU A 111 10.34 10.03 4.53
C LEU A 111 11.60 10.89 4.61
N ASN A 112 12.79 10.28 4.52
CA ASN A 112 14.04 11.03 4.50
C ASN A 112 14.10 12.00 3.31
N ALA A 113 13.75 11.54 2.10
CA ALA A 113 13.73 12.34 0.89
C ALA A 113 12.78 13.54 1.02
N LEU A 114 11.56 13.31 1.53
CA LEU A 114 10.55 14.33 1.74
C LEU A 114 10.99 15.37 2.76
N ILE A 115 11.53 14.95 3.91
CA ILE A 115 12.05 15.88 4.92
C ILE A 115 13.23 16.68 4.38
N SER A 116 14.14 16.03 3.65
CA SER A 116 15.32 16.69 3.09
C SER A 116 14.96 17.75 2.04
N ARG A 117 13.85 17.56 1.32
CA ARG A 117 13.41 18.46 0.25
C ARG A 117 12.42 19.53 0.70
N PHE A 118 11.46 19.17 1.55
CA PHE A 118 10.32 20.01 1.93
C PHE A 118 10.29 20.34 3.43
N GLY A 119 11.31 19.94 4.20
CA GLY A 119 11.36 20.18 5.65
C GLY A 119 10.20 19.52 6.40
N PHE A 120 9.56 20.27 7.30
CA PHE A 120 8.43 19.76 8.11
C PHE A 120 7.21 19.39 7.25
N GLU A 121 6.99 20.07 6.12
CA GLU A 121 5.89 19.74 5.20
C GLU A 121 6.06 18.33 4.62
N GLY A 122 7.30 17.84 4.50
CA GLY A 122 7.58 16.46 4.11
C GLY A 122 6.93 15.41 5.02
N LEU A 123 6.80 15.69 6.32
CA LEU A 123 6.07 14.82 7.25
C LEU A 123 4.57 14.79 6.94
N ILE A 124 3.99 15.96 6.61
CA ILE A 124 2.58 16.09 6.28
C ILE A 124 2.26 15.36 4.97
N ILE A 125 3.14 15.52 3.96
CA ILE A 125 3.05 14.79 2.69
C ILE A 125 3.03 13.29 2.99
N TYR A 126 4.03 12.78 3.71
CA TYR A 126 4.17 11.36 4.02
C TYR A 126 2.97 10.79 4.80
N LEU A 127 2.45 11.52 5.78
CA LEU A 127 1.28 11.07 6.55
C LEU A 127 0.02 10.96 5.70
N GLY A 128 -0.16 11.84 4.71
CA GLY A 128 -1.30 11.75 3.79
C GLY A 128 -1.12 10.73 2.65
N LEU A 129 0.01 10.02 2.58
CA LEU A 129 0.19 8.84 1.73
C LEU A 129 -0.52 7.62 2.34
N PHE A 130 -1.84 7.72 2.56
CA PHE A 130 -2.62 6.68 3.23
C PHE A 130 -2.53 5.31 2.54
N HIS A 131 -2.36 5.27 1.22
CA HIS A 131 -2.15 4.00 0.50
C HIS A 131 -0.91 3.27 1.02
N LEU A 132 0.24 3.96 1.15
CA LEU A 132 1.50 3.37 1.57
C LEU A 132 1.40 2.76 2.98
N HIS A 133 0.73 3.46 3.90
CA HIS A 133 0.48 2.95 5.25
C HIS A 133 -0.41 1.69 5.25
N LEU A 134 -1.42 1.66 4.36
CA LEU A 134 -2.29 0.49 4.19
C LEU A 134 -1.55 -0.67 3.51
N GLU A 135 -0.69 -0.41 2.53
CA GLU A 135 0.14 -1.43 1.88
C GLU A 135 1.12 -2.06 2.86
N ILE A 136 1.80 -1.24 3.67
CA ILE A 136 2.66 -1.74 4.75
C ILE A 136 1.85 -2.62 5.69
N LEU A 137 0.70 -2.15 6.17
CA LEU A 137 -0.17 -2.93 7.06
C LEU A 137 -0.57 -4.27 6.42
N GLY A 138 -1.03 -4.26 5.17
CA GLY A 138 -1.43 -5.45 4.43
C GLY A 138 -0.26 -6.42 4.22
N ALA A 139 0.92 -5.90 3.92
CA ALA A 139 2.13 -6.69 3.72
C ALA A 139 2.60 -7.34 5.03
N LEU A 140 2.58 -6.63 6.16
CA LEU A 140 2.91 -7.23 7.46
C LEU A 140 1.91 -8.34 7.84
N LEU A 141 0.60 -8.11 7.62
CA LEU A 141 -0.42 -9.13 7.82
C LEU A 141 -0.26 -10.33 6.88
N SER A 142 0.30 -10.14 5.68
CA SER A 142 0.61 -11.25 4.77
C SER A 142 1.71 -12.17 5.31
N ILE A 143 2.65 -11.64 6.09
CA ILE A 143 3.67 -12.43 6.78
C ILE A 143 3.04 -13.21 7.93
N ASP A 144 2.11 -12.62 8.69
CA ASP A 144 1.31 -13.37 9.67
C ASP A 144 0.50 -14.50 9.00
N ALA A 145 -0.07 -14.24 7.82
CA ALA A 145 -0.81 -15.23 7.04
C ALA A 145 0.10 -16.36 6.53
N PHE A 146 1.33 -16.05 6.11
CA PHE A 146 2.38 -17.03 5.78
C PHE A 146 2.60 -17.97 6.98
N PHE A 147 2.87 -17.43 8.16
CA PHE A 147 3.10 -18.26 9.35
C PHE A 147 1.87 -19.09 9.72
N ALA A 148 0.68 -18.49 9.70
CA ALA A 148 -0.56 -19.20 9.96
C ALA A 148 -0.73 -20.40 9.01
N PHE A 149 -0.52 -20.20 7.71
CA PHE A 149 -0.66 -21.26 6.71
C PHE A 149 0.33 -22.42 6.95
N TYR A 150 1.62 -22.13 7.09
CA TYR A 150 2.65 -23.16 7.22
C TYR A 150 2.64 -23.87 8.58
N ILE A 151 2.30 -23.16 9.67
CA ILE A 151 2.12 -23.79 10.99
C ILE A 151 0.93 -24.76 10.94
N SER A 152 -0.18 -24.36 10.32
CA SER A 152 -1.35 -25.23 10.16
C SER A 152 -1.03 -26.46 9.31
N LEU A 153 -0.29 -26.29 8.22
CA LEU A 153 0.15 -27.39 7.37
C LEU A 153 1.04 -28.36 8.16
N TYR A 154 2.04 -27.84 8.87
CA TYR A 154 2.94 -28.66 9.69
C TYR A 154 2.19 -29.47 10.75
N ARG A 155 1.26 -28.84 11.48
CA ARG A 155 0.43 -29.53 12.49
C ARG A 155 -0.42 -30.63 11.88
N SER A 156 -1.01 -30.37 10.72
CA SER A 156 -1.80 -31.35 9.97
C SER A 156 -0.98 -32.55 9.55
N LEU A 157 0.24 -32.32 9.04
CA LEU A 157 1.16 -33.39 8.65
C LEU A 157 1.60 -34.22 9.86
N LYS A 158 1.96 -33.56 10.97
CA LYS A 158 2.36 -34.23 12.20
C LYS A 158 1.25 -35.10 12.79
N ALA A 159 0.00 -34.67 12.67
CA ALA A 159 -1.16 -35.42 13.15
C ALA A 159 -1.72 -36.42 12.13
N GLY A 160 -1.20 -36.44 10.89
CA GLY A 160 -1.76 -37.26 9.80
C GLY A 160 -3.22 -36.97 9.48
N SER A 161 -3.71 -35.75 9.73
CA SER A 161 -5.15 -35.42 9.63
C SER A 161 -5.42 -34.08 8.96
N VAL A 162 -6.02 -34.13 7.77
CA VAL A 162 -6.43 -32.95 6.98
C VAL A 162 -7.51 -32.12 7.68
N ASN A 163 -8.24 -32.71 8.63
CA ASN A 163 -9.28 -32.01 9.39
C ASN A 163 -8.70 -30.84 10.21
N ILE A 164 -7.47 -30.99 10.71
CA ILE A 164 -6.79 -29.91 11.46
C ILE A 164 -6.51 -28.73 10.53
N PHE A 165 -5.90 -29.00 9.38
CA PHE A 165 -5.60 -27.98 8.38
C PHE A 165 -6.86 -27.23 7.93
N THR A 166 -7.92 -27.99 7.59
CA THR A 166 -9.17 -27.41 7.09
C THR A 166 -9.84 -26.52 8.15
N LYS A 167 -9.81 -26.94 9.42
CA LYS A 167 -10.36 -26.16 10.52
C LYS A 167 -9.58 -24.86 10.73
N GLU A 168 -8.25 -24.94 10.83
CA GLU A 168 -7.40 -23.77 11.05
C GLU A 168 -7.42 -22.80 9.86
N LEU A 169 -7.51 -23.31 8.63
CA LEU A 169 -7.71 -22.50 7.43
C LEU A 169 -9.00 -21.67 7.51
N LYS A 170 -10.13 -22.31 7.85
CA LYS A 170 -11.44 -21.65 7.91
C LYS A 170 -11.53 -20.64 9.05
N SER A 171 -11.03 -20.98 10.23
CA SER A 171 -11.17 -20.12 11.41
C SER A 171 -10.10 -19.04 11.53
N GLY A 172 -8.93 -19.22 10.91
CA GLY A 172 -7.78 -18.32 11.04
C GLY A 172 -7.35 -17.69 9.72
N PHE A 173 -6.87 -18.52 8.78
CA PHE A 173 -6.24 -18.04 7.55
C PHE A 173 -7.18 -17.29 6.61
N LEU A 174 -8.34 -17.87 6.26
CA LEU A 174 -9.27 -17.26 5.30
C LEU A 174 -9.81 -15.89 5.77
N PRO A 175 -10.23 -15.71 7.03
CA PRO A 175 -10.59 -14.39 7.54
C PRO A 175 -9.45 -13.37 7.46
N LEU A 176 -8.20 -13.79 7.73
CA LEU A 176 -7.04 -12.92 7.61
C LEU A 176 -6.76 -12.54 6.16
N LEU A 177 -6.78 -13.50 5.24
CA LEU A 177 -6.61 -13.29 3.81
C LEU A 177 -7.64 -12.29 3.27
N PHE A 178 -8.92 -12.44 3.64
CA PHE A 178 -9.97 -11.52 3.22
C PHE A 178 -9.74 -10.09 3.71
N ARG A 179 -9.25 -9.92 4.95
CA ARG A 179 -8.88 -8.60 5.48
C ARG A 179 -7.73 -7.98 4.69
N ILE A 180 -6.70 -8.76 4.38
CA ILE A 180 -5.56 -8.31 3.57
C ILE A 180 -6.05 -7.82 2.21
N LEU A 181 -6.91 -8.60 1.54
CA LEU A 181 -7.50 -8.22 0.25
C LEU A 181 -8.29 -6.90 0.33
N ILE A 182 -9.11 -6.73 1.37
CA ILE A 182 -9.82 -5.47 1.60
C ILE A 182 -8.85 -4.30 1.78
N ILE A 183 -7.80 -4.47 2.59
CA ILE A 183 -6.80 -3.43 2.85
C ILE A 183 -6.13 -3.00 1.54
N PHE A 184 -5.67 -3.96 0.72
CA PHE A 184 -5.02 -3.64 -0.56
C PHE A 184 -5.98 -3.02 -1.57
N LEU A 185 -7.27 -3.38 -1.55
CA LEU A 185 -8.27 -2.72 -2.36
C LEU A 185 -8.38 -1.24 -1.96
N PHE A 186 -8.54 -0.95 -0.67
CA PHE A 186 -8.56 0.42 -0.17
C PHE A 186 -7.27 1.18 -0.47
N ALA A 187 -6.11 0.53 -0.32
CA ALA A 187 -4.82 1.13 -0.64
C ALA A 187 -4.75 1.58 -2.11
N ALA A 188 -5.11 0.69 -3.04
CA ALA A 188 -5.10 1.01 -4.48
C ALA A 188 -6.04 2.17 -4.85
N PHE A 189 -7.22 2.25 -4.20
CA PHE A 189 -8.11 3.40 -4.35
C PHE A 189 -7.48 4.68 -3.80
N MET A 190 -6.88 4.63 -2.61
CA MET A 190 -6.24 5.78 -1.99
C MET A 190 -5.02 6.26 -2.78
N GLU A 191 -4.27 5.37 -3.42
CA GLU A 191 -3.11 5.76 -4.22
C GLU A 191 -3.53 6.66 -5.38
N VAL A 192 -4.51 6.19 -6.15
CA VAL A 192 -4.99 6.85 -7.37
C VAL A 192 -5.84 8.09 -7.05
N PHE A 193 -6.79 7.98 -6.13
CA PHE A 193 -7.79 9.03 -5.89
C PHE A 193 -7.45 9.99 -4.75
N TRP A 194 -6.43 9.72 -3.94
CA TRP A 194 -6.06 10.60 -2.85
C TRP A 194 -4.61 11.03 -2.92
N SER A 195 -3.68 10.07 -2.95
CA SER A 195 -2.27 10.37 -2.74
C SER A 195 -1.65 11.19 -3.87
N THR A 196 -2.03 10.97 -5.13
CA THR A 196 -1.54 11.82 -6.23
C THR A 196 -1.96 13.28 -6.07
N TRP A 197 -3.23 13.53 -5.73
CA TRP A 197 -3.72 14.88 -5.46
C TRP A 197 -3.08 15.49 -4.20
N TRP A 198 -2.97 14.70 -3.13
CA TRP A 198 -2.37 15.12 -1.87
C TRP A 198 -0.92 15.58 -2.07
N VAL A 199 -0.08 14.76 -2.70
CA VAL A 199 1.31 15.14 -2.98
C VAL A 199 1.36 16.38 -3.87
N TYR A 200 0.48 16.48 -4.88
CA TYR A 200 0.46 17.64 -5.76
C TYR A 200 0.24 18.96 -5.02
N ILE A 201 -0.79 19.05 -4.15
CA ILE A 201 -1.11 20.33 -3.49
C ILE A 201 -0.05 20.79 -2.50
N TRP A 202 0.78 19.89 -2.00
CA TRP A 202 1.86 20.19 -1.06
C TRP A 202 3.21 20.43 -1.75
N THR A 203 3.35 20.07 -3.02
CA THR A 203 4.60 20.25 -3.80
C THR A 203 4.47 21.31 -4.90
N HIS A 204 3.24 21.70 -5.23
CA HIS A 204 2.91 22.64 -6.29
C HIS A 204 1.83 23.64 -5.83
N LYS A 205 1.00 24.11 -6.77
CA LYS A 205 -0.10 25.03 -6.50
C LYS A 205 -1.33 24.26 -6.02
N TYR A 206 -1.97 24.78 -4.98
CA TYR A 206 -3.26 24.27 -4.53
C TYR A 206 -4.29 24.25 -5.67
N ILE A 207 -4.94 23.10 -5.82
CA ILE A 207 -6.11 22.92 -6.68
C ILE A 207 -7.13 22.04 -5.96
N PRO A 208 -8.44 22.37 -6.01
CA PRO A 208 -9.46 21.52 -5.42
C PRO A 208 -9.46 20.12 -6.05
N TRP A 209 -9.72 19.09 -5.24
CA TRP A 209 -9.73 17.68 -5.66
C TRP A 209 -10.54 17.44 -6.94
N HIS A 210 -11.76 17.98 -7.02
CA HIS A 210 -12.61 17.82 -8.20
C HIS A 210 -11.95 18.42 -9.46
N GLN A 211 -11.32 19.59 -9.35
CA GLN A 211 -10.65 20.19 -10.50
C GLN A 211 -9.41 19.39 -10.92
N PHE A 212 -8.72 18.75 -9.97
CA PHE A 212 -7.63 17.83 -10.29
C PHE A 212 -8.17 16.69 -11.17
N TYR A 213 -9.11 15.89 -10.68
CA TYR A 213 -9.54 14.70 -11.41
C TYR A 213 -10.39 14.99 -12.67
N PHE A 214 -11.10 16.12 -12.73
CA PHE A 214 -11.91 16.49 -13.90
C PHE A 214 -11.17 17.33 -14.94
N LYS A 215 -10.03 17.97 -14.62
CA LYS A 215 -9.33 18.87 -15.57
C LYS A 215 -7.93 18.40 -15.93
N VAL A 216 -7.35 17.42 -15.23
CA VAL A 216 -6.07 16.81 -15.64
C VAL A 216 -6.26 16.12 -16.98
N TYR A 217 -5.44 16.48 -17.96
CA TYR A 217 -5.40 15.78 -19.25
C TYR A 217 -4.02 15.21 -19.58
N ASN A 218 -2.97 15.66 -18.91
CA ASN A 218 -1.61 15.15 -19.08
C ASN A 218 -0.78 15.33 -17.79
N VAL A 219 0.12 14.39 -17.53
CA VAL A 219 1.12 14.42 -16.46
C VAL A 219 2.47 14.04 -17.04
N LYS A 220 3.51 14.82 -16.75
CA LYS A 220 4.90 14.53 -17.14
C LYS A 220 5.75 14.35 -15.89
N PHE A 221 6.47 13.25 -15.78
CA PHE A 221 7.45 13.03 -14.72
C PHE A 221 8.76 13.78 -15.05
N LEU A 222 9.41 14.31 -14.01
CA LEU A 222 10.67 15.06 -14.10
C LEU A 222 11.89 14.18 -13.88
#